data_AF-A0AAV5G2P3-F1
#
_entry.id   AF-A0AAV5G2P3-F1
#
_cell.length_a   1.000
_cell.length_b   1.000
_cell.length_c   1.000
_cell.angle_alpha   90.00
_cell.angle_beta   90.00
_cell.angle_gamma   90.00
#
_symmetry.space_group_name_H-M   'P 1'
#
loop_
_entity.id
_entity.type
_entity.pdbx_description
1 polymer ?
#
loop_
_entity_poly.entity_id
_entity_poly.type
_entity_poly.pdbx_seq_one_letter_code
_entity_poly.pdbx_strand_id
1 'polypeptide(L)'
;MYGPYTYGPHGRVEAITNLTFVTNKGSYGPFGVGGLDTENRFSVPVQNNGSIVGFFAPHWQKYYINGVGVYVKPFLIALPRFMHACMADPRTV
;
A
#
# COMPACT_ATOMS: atom_id res chain seq x y z
N MET A 1 8.65 0.08 -3.22
CA MET A 1 7.95 0.30 -4.50
C MET A 1 8.37 1.67 -5.00
N TYR A 2 9.06 1.74 -6.13
CA TYR A 2 9.56 3.00 -6.72
C TYR A 2 8.46 3.65 -7.57
N GLY A 3 8.36 4.98 -7.56
CA GLY A 3 7.27 5.79 -8.17
C GLY A 3 7.54 6.20 -9.63
N PRO A 4 6.55 6.84 -10.29
CA PRO A 4 6.61 7.19 -11.71
C PRO A 4 7.67 8.26 -12.05
N TYR A 5 8.12 8.33 -13.30
CA TYR A 5 9.12 9.31 -13.73
C TYR A 5 8.50 10.69 -13.94
N THR A 6 9.20 11.74 -13.52
CA THR A 6 8.83 13.15 -13.71
C THR A 6 9.96 13.89 -14.41
N TYR A 7 9.63 14.90 -15.21
CA TYR A 7 10.60 15.82 -15.79
C TYR A 7 10.76 17.02 -14.85
N GLY A 8 11.84 17.03 -14.08
CA GLY A 8 12.27 18.18 -13.28
C GLY A 8 13.45 18.91 -13.93
N PRO A 9 13.87 20.06 -13.38
CA PRO A 9 15.05 20.81 -13.87
C PRO A 9 16.38 20.03 -13.84
N HIS A 10 16.38 18.81 -13.29
CA HIS A 10 17.53 17.90 -13.22
C HIS A 10 17.38 16.60 -14.06
N GLY A 11 16.40 16.52 -14.97
CA GLY A 11 16.19 15.36 -15.86
C GLY A 11 15.02 14.46 -15.46
N ARG A 12 15.05 13.17 -15.88
CA ARG A 12 14.05 12.15 -15.51
C ARG A 12 14.27 11.75 -14.05
N VAL A 13 13.31 12.05 -13.19
CA VAL A 13 13.33 11.74 -11.76
C VAL A 13 12.18 10.81 -11.43
N GLU A 14 12.47 9.60 -10.93
CA GLU A 14 11.45 8.72 -10.36
C GLU A 14 10.89 9.36 -9.07
N ALA A 15 9.64 9.81 -9.09
CA ALA A 15 8.98 10.45 -7.97
C ALA A 15 7.50 10.11 -7.95
N ILE A 16 6.93 9.99 -6.76
CA ILE A 16 5.48 9.87 -6.62
C ILE A 16 4.82 11.20 -7.01
N THR A 17 4.05 11.16 -8.10
CA THR A 17 3.34 12.33 -8.63
C THR A 17 1.96 12.53 -8.03
N ASN A 18 1.25 11.43 -7.78
CA ASN A 18 -0.14 11.41 -7.36
C ASN A 18 -0.35 10.34 -6.28
N LEU A 19 -1.04 10.70 -5.21
CA LEU A 19 -1.44 9.79 -4.13
C LEU A 19 -2.94 9.80 -3.94
N THR A 20 -3.56 8.63 -3.93
CA THR A 20 -4.98 8.47 -3.59
C THR A 20 -5.09 7.50 -2.42
N PHE A 21 -5.78 7.94 -1.37
CA PHE A 21 -6.05 7.12 -0.20
C PHE A 21 -7.42 6.47 -0.35
N VAL A 22 -7.43 5.16 -0.52
CA VAL A 22 -8.67 4.38 -0.57
C VAL A 22 -8.93 3.81 0.83
N THR A 23 -10.07 4.16 1.40
CA THR A 23 -10.50 3.71 2.74
C THR A 23 -11.85 3.00 2.65
N ASN A 24 -12.26 2.35 3.73
CA ASN A 24 -13.59 1.73 3.83
C ASN A 24 -14.75 2.72 3.70
N LYS A 25 -14.52 4.03 3.90
CA LYS A 25 -15.54 5.08 3.79
C LYS A 25 -15.57 5.76 2.42
N GLY A 26 -14.56 5.53 1.58
CA GLY A 26 -14.42 6.18 0.28
C GLY A 26 -12.96 6.43 -0.11
N SER A 27 -12.80 7.02 -1.29
CA SER A 27 -11.51 7.34 -1.88
C SER A 27 -11.23 8.85 -1.80
N TYR A 28 -10.03 9.22 -1.35
CA TYR A 28 -9.61 10.61 -1.17
C TYR A 28 -8.37 10.88 -2.03
N GLY A 29 -8.47 11.86 -2.93
CA GLY A 29 -7.42 12.23 -3.88
C GLY A 29 -7.97 12.39 -5.30
N PRO A 30 -7.10 12.41 -6.33
CA PRO A 30 -5.64 12.30 -6.24
C PRO A 30 -4.98 13.57 -5.71
N PHE A 31 -4.05 13.42 -4.77
CA PHE A 31 -3.20 14.49 -4.27
C PHE A 31 -1.90 14.52 -5.07
N GLY A 32 -1.68 15.58 -5.84
CA GLY A 32 -0.56 15.68 -6.77
C GLY A 32 -0.84 16.63 -7.91
N VAL A 33 0.22 17.08 -8.59
CA VAL A 33 0.12 17.93 -9.80
C VAL A 33 0.80 17.29 -11.01
N GLY A 34 1.31 16.05 -10.88
CA GLY A 34 1.91 15.34 -12.00
C GLY A 34 0.85 14.73 -12.92
N GLY A 35 1.22 14.51 -14.18
CA GLY A 35 0.38 13.82 -15.15
C GLY A 35 -0.14 12.50 -14.60
N LEU A 36 -1.42 12.22 -14.86
CA LEU A 36 -2.06 10.96 -14.49
C LEU A 36 -1.74 9.90 -15.54
N ASP A 37 -0.46 9.51 -15.64
CA ASP A 37 -0.02 8.48 -16.57
C ASP A 37 -0.58 7.12 -16.13
N THR A 38 -1.33 6.47 -17.03
CA THR A 38 -2.10 5.27 -16.68
C THR A 38 -1.23 4.01 -16.66
N GLU A 39 -0.08 4.02 -17.31
CA GLU A 39 0.84 2.87 -17.39
C GLU A 39 1.63 2.60 -16.10
N ASN A 40 1.84 3.61 -15.25
CA ASN A 40 2.72 3.50 -14.06
C ASN A 40 1.97 3.71 -12.73
N ARG A 41 0.66 3.42 -12.69
CA ARG A 41 -0.08 3.45 -11.42
C ARG A 41 0.29 2.25 -10.55
N PHE A 42 0.51 2.51 -9.28
CA PHE A 42 0.61 1.48 -8.27
C PHE A 42 -0.58 1.50 -7.32
N SER A 43 -1.01 0.32 -6.90
CA SER A 43 -2.03 0.13 -5.88
C SER A 43 -1.56 -0.92 -4.89
N VAL A 44 -1.74 -0.65 -3.59
CA VAL A 44 -1.48 -1.62 -2.53
C VAL A 44 -2.82 -2.10 -1.98
N PRO A 45 -3.36 -3.23 -2.47
CA PRO A 45 -4.62 -3.76 -1.95
C PRO A 45 -4.41 -4.30 -0.54
N VAL A 46 -5.12 -3.71 0.43
CA VAL A 46 -5.16 -4.23 1.80
C VAL A 46 -6.24 -5.31 1.85
N GLN A 47 -5.81 -6.57 1.93
CA GLN A 47 -6.71 -7.71 1.99
C GLN A 47 -7.23 -7.95 3.42
N ASN A 48 -8.34 -8.68 3.54
CA ASN A 48 -8.80 -9.27 4.81
C ASN A 48 -9.11 -8.25 5.93
N ASN A 49 -9.86 -7.18 5.63
CA ASN A 49 -10.20 -6.09 6.58
C ASN A 49 -9.00 -5.48 7.32
N GLY A 50 -7.79 -5.63 6.79
CA GLY A 50 -6.59 -5.04 7.38
C GLY A 50 -6.70 -3.52 7.49
N SER A 51 -6.05 -2.95 8.49
CA SER A 51 -5.92 -1.50 8.64
C SER A 51 -4.51 -1.09 8.30
N ILE A 52 -4.36 -0.02 7.52
CA ILE A 52 -3.07 0.67 7.40
C ILE A 52 -2.82 1.35 8.75
N VAL A 53 -1.68 1.07 9.37
CA VAL A 53 -1.29 1.60 10.68
C VAL A 53 -0.12 2.57 10.60
N GLY A 54 0.52 2.68 9.43
CA GLY A 54 1.60 3.61 9.23
C GLY A 54 2.07 3.64 7.78
N PHE A 55 2.89 4.63 7.48
CA PHE A 55 3.53 4.83 6.18
C PHE A 55 5.02 5.01 6.41
N PHE A 56 5.83 4.57 5.46
CA PHE A 56 7.25 4.84 5.43
C PHE A 56 7.66 5.24 4.01
N ALA A 57 8.63 6.12 3.88
CA ALA A 57 9.14 6.54 2.59
C ALA A 57 10.67 6.60 2.63
N PRO A 58 11.39 6.03 1.63
CA PRO A 58 12.82 6.22 1.50
C PRO A 58 13.13 7.71 1.29
N HIS A 59 13.93 8.28 2.18
CA HIS A 59 14.40 9.65 2.13
C HIS A 59 15.82 9.70 1.53
N TRP A 60 15.99 9.18 0.31
CA TRP A 60 17.29 9.17 -0.37
C TRP A 60 17.49 10.40 -1.27
N GLN A 61 16.43 11.15 -1.58
CA GLN A 61 16.46 12.35 -2.42
C GLN A 61 15.99 13.57 -1.64
N LYS A 62 16.67 14.71 -1.83
CA LYS A 62 16.43 15.94 -1.06
C LYS A 62 15.13 16.68 -1.41
N TYR A 63 14.53 16.38 -2.57
CA TYR A 63 13.43 17.17 -3.14
C TYR A 63 12.19 16.37 -3.51
N TYR A 64 12.29 15.03 -3.59
CA TYR A 64 11.21 14.17 -4.06
C TYR A 64 11.18 12.86 -3.29
N ILE A 65 9.99 12.31 -3.13
CA ILE A 65 9.79 10.95 -2.61
C ILE A 65 9.74 9.97 -3.78
N ASN A 66 10.80 9.16 -3.90
CA ASN A 66 10.90 8.15 -4.96
C ASN A 66 10.03 6.93 -4.71
N GLY A 67 9.49 6.76 -3.50
CA GLY A 67 8.66 5.61 -3.16
C GLY A 67 7.93 5.80 -1.84
N VAL A 68 6.89 5.01 -1.63
CA VAL A 68 6.16 4.94 -0.36
C VAL A 68 5.82 3.48 -0.09
N GLY A 69 5.97 3.08 1.17
CA GLY A 69 5.52 1.81 1.70
C GLY A 69 4.48 2.04 2.79
N VAL A 70 3.68 1.01 3.04
CA VAL A 70 2.63 1.02 4.05
C VAL A 70 2.84 -0.12 5.03
N TYR A 71 2.58 0.15 6.31
CA TYR A 71 2.46 -0.88 7.33
C TYR A 71 0.99 -1.26 7.45
N VAL A 72 0.70 -2.54 7.24
CA VAL A 72 -0.65 -3.09 7.31
C VAL A 72 -0.75 -4.01 8.52
N LYS A 73 -1.72 -3.74 9.38
CA LYS A 73 -2.12 -4.66 10.44
C LYS A 73 -3.26 -5.52 9.90
N PRO A 74 -3.08 -6.84 9.75
CA PRO A 74 -4.16 -7.71 9.32
C PRO A 74 -5.27 -7.72 10.38
N PHE A 75 -6.53 -7.76 9.95
CA PHE A 75 -7.63 -8.11 10.84
C PHE A 75 -7.60 -9.62 11.00
N LEU A 76 -6.80 -10.08 11.96
CA LEU A 76 -6.94 -11.43 12.46
C LEU A 76 -8.27 -11.45 13.20
N ILE A 77 -9.26 -12.14 12.65
CA ILE A 77 -10.25 -12.79 13.50
C ILE A 77 -9.39 -13.64 14.41
N ALA A 78 -9.27 -13.24 15.68
CA ALA A 78 -8.79 -14.14 16.70
C ALA A 78 -9.79 -15.28 16.69
N LEU A 79 -9.54 -16.31 15.86
CA LEU A 79 -10.22 -17.57 16.02
C LEU A 79 -9.97 -17.90 17.49
N PRO A 80 -11.03 -18.04 18.31
CA PRO A 80 -10.85 -18.59 19.64
C PRO A 80 -9.98 -19.83 19.47
N ARG A 81 -8.95 -20.03 20.29
CA ARG A 81 -8.04 -21.19 20.18
C ARG A 81 -8.78 -22.53 20.01
N PHE A 82 -10.05 -22.59 20.41
CA PHE A 82 -11.00 -23.65 20.17
C PHE A 82 -11.23 -24.04 18.69
N MET A 83 -11.18 -23.13 17.72
CA MET A 83 -11.41 -23.49 16.31
C MET A 83 -10.19 -24.13 15.63
N HIS A 84 -8.97 -23.90 16.13
CA HIS A 84 -7.78 -24.62 15.66
C HIS A 84 -7.81 -26.11 16.04
N ALA A 85 -8.47 -26.47 17.14
CA ALA A 85 -8.61 -27.86 17.57
C ALA A 85 -9.68 -28.62 16.77
N CYS A 86 -10.70 -27.94 16.23
CA CYS A 86 -11.77 -28.60 15.46
C CYS A 86 -11.38 -28.96 14.01
N MET A 87 -10.34 -28.33 13.45
CA MET A 87 -9.86 -28.67 12.10
C MET A 87 -8.68 -29.64 12.09
N ALA A 88 -8.14 -30.00 13.26
CA ALA A 88 -7.13 -31.03 13.39
C ALA A 88 -7.79 -32.37 13.78
N ASP A 89 -8.11 -33.16 12.75
CA ASP A 89 -8.45 -34.58 12.77
C ASP A 89 -9.93 -34.95 13.04
N PRO A 90 -10.60 -35.60 12.07
CA PRO A 90 -10.67 -37.07 12.13
C PRO A 90 -10.57 -37.70 10.72
N ARG A 91 -9.44 -38.34 10.41
CA ARG A 91 -9.32 -39.54 9.56
C ARG A 91 -7.85 -39.99 9.47
N THR A 92 -7.39 -40.66 10.52
CA THR A 92 -6.77 -41.98 10.33
C THR A 92 -7.82 -42.93 9.74
N VAL A 93 -7.65 -43.30 8.48
CA VAL A 93 -8.07 -44.60 7.91
C VAL A 93 -6.84 -45.17 7.23
#